data_AF-K2EX89-F1
#
_entry.id   AF-K2EX89-F1
#
_cell.length_a   1.000
_cell.length_b   1.000
_cell.length_c   1.000
_cell.angle_alpha   90.00
_cell.angle_beta   90.00
_cell.angle_gamma   90.00
#
_symmetry.space_group_name_H-M   'P 1'
#
loop_
_entity.id
_entity.type
_entity.pdbx_description
1 polymer ?
#
loop_
_entity_poly.entity_id
_entity_poly.type
_entity_poly.pdbx_seq_one_letter_code
_entity_poly.pdbx_strand_id
1 'polypeptide(L)'
;MQVYNKEISTRYYFDEYRDPRITDLFQTPTYGCNKNNYNAVDHTWRFITTNCTILDPFLNKLIGSPLQTGDLPPTVAIVNLAKKIHEEDRRKMTGEMYIKHLFYTAYLVDEMTKEKEYSFEQQNLATAVAFLHDTIELKRKRIDTADYDVKDFYNLLMTTDVNGSTLLNNWEPKNIKKISIMVSLMTPPDKSIETPADEWHNIKREDFYFLMNITKEQVRERNEMSDLDRIQLSENDFKEMAQIIRDVKIAEVLANLRETADDVMWSRDGHDNFPDMRDFKDRHQMFKERIQHFGSLSLNELYVAQMDADMQILNDFVGG
;
A
#
# COMPACT_ATOMS: atom_id res chain seq x y z
N MET A 1 -30.83 -35.44 5.32
CA MET A 1 -29.83 -34.41 5.01
C MET A 1 -30.39 -33.10 5.55
N GLN A 2 -29.95 -32.69 6.74
CA GLN A 2 -30.44 -31.49 7.41
C GLN A 2 -29.51 -30.33 7.06
N VAL A 3 -30.09 -29.26 6.51
CA VAL A 3 -29.43 -28.00 6.21
C VAL A 3 -29.26 -27.25 7.53
N TYR A 4 -28.03 -27.13 8.03
CA TYR A 4 -27.72 -26.28 9.18
C TYR A 4 -27.60 -24.83 8.69
N ASN A 5 -28.71 -24.09 8.77
CA ASN A 5 -28.67 -22.63 8.82
C ASN A 5 -28.16 -22.23 10.21
N LYS A 6 -26.85 -21.99 10.33
CA LYS A 6 -26.28 -21.30 11.47
C LYS A 6 -26.09 -19.85 11.06
N GLU A 7 -27.06 -18.99 11.40
CA GLU A 7 -26.82 -17.55 11.46
C GLU A 7 -25.69 -17.34 12.46
N ILE A 8 -24.47 -17.14 11.96
CA ILE A 8 -23.35 -16.67 12.76
C ILE A 8 -23.68 -15.21 13.07
N SER A 9 -24.23 -15.01 14.27
CA SER A 9 -24.40 -13.70 14.89
C SER A 9 -23.02 -13.08 15.15
N THR A 10 -22.47 -12.41 14.14
CA THR A 10 -21.23 -11.58 14.22
C THR A 10 -21.42 -10.30 15.05
N ARG A 11 -22.55 -10.15 15.74
CA ARG A 11 -22.92 -8.92 16.47
C ARG A 11 -22.30 -8.77 17.86
N TYR A 12 -21.60 -9.76 18.39
CA TYR A 12 -21.19 -9.76 19.80
C TYR A 12 -19.68 -9.64 20.09
N TYR A 13 -18.81 -9.56 19.08
CA TYR A 13 -17.36 -9.56 19.32
C TYR A 13 -16.67 -8.19 19.28
N PHE A 14 -17.36 -7.11 18.91
CA PHE A 14 -16.73 -5.80 18.67
C PHE A 14 -17.00 -4.72 19.72
N ASP A 15 -17.91 -4.94 20.68
CA ASP A 15 -18.27 -3.87 21.63
C ASP A 15 -17.36 -3.80 22.88
N GLU A 16 -16.61 -4.85 23.22
CA GLU A 16 -15.78 -4.87 24.43
C GLU A 16 -14.34 -4.35 24.24
N TYR A 17 -13.90 -4.11 23.00
CA TYR A 17 -12.58 -3.52 22.68
C TYR A 17 -12.67 -2.12 22.06
N ARG A 18 -13.72 -1.37 22.37
CA ARG A 18 -13.78 0.06 22.05
C ARG A 18 -12.79 0.83 22.93
N ASP A 19 -11.55 0.96 22.50
CA ASP A 19 -10.71 2.07 22.98
C ASP A 19 -11.26 3.36 22.32
N PRO A 20 -11.82 4.30 23.10
CA PRO A 20 -12.35 5.54 22.55
C PRO A 20 -11.30 6.36 21.77
N ARG A 21 -10.00 6.17 22.03
CA ARG A 21 -8.91 6.84 21.29
C ARG A 21 -8.74 6.30 19.87
N ILE A 22 -9.06 5.03 19.63
CA ILE A 22 -9.07 4.42 18.28
C ILE A 22 -10.30 4.92 17.51
N THR A 23 -11.42 5.10 18.19
CA THR A 23 -12.67 5.59 17.58
C THR A 23 -12.53 7.03 17.09
N ASP A 24 -11.76 7.87 17.78
CA ASP A 24 -11.54 9.27 17.42
C ASP A 24 -10.50 9.46 16.28
N LEU A 25 -9.58 8.51 16.08
CA LEU A 25 -8.63 8.52 14.94
C LEU A 25 -9.34 8.33 13.57
N PHE A 26 -10.56 7.77 13.58
CA PHE A 26 -11.37 7.49 12.38
C PHE A 26 -12.64 8.33 12.27
N GLN A 27 -12.88 9.29 13.19
CA GLN A 27 -13.96 10.26 13.07
C GLN A 27 -13.51 11.47 12.24
N THR A 28 -13.80 11.47 10.93
CA THR A 28 -13.79 12.72 10.16
C THR A 28 -15.09 13.52 10.39
N PRO A 29 -15.03 14.87 10.32
CA PRO A 29 -16.19 15.71 10.56
C PRO A 29 -17.22 15.51 9.44
N THR A 30 -18.40 15.02 9.80
CA THR A 30 -19.53 14.87 8.89
C THR A 30 -20.05 16.25 8.46
N TYR A 31 -19.70 16.69 7.26
CA TYR A 31 -20.49 17.69 6.53
C TYR A 31 -21.34 17.00 5.48
N GLY A 32 -22.64 16.95 5.74
CA GLY A 32 -23.68 16.82 4.71
C GLY A 32 -23.83 15.46 4.04
N CYS A 33 -24.24 14.43 4.77
CA CYS A 33 -25.04 13.33 4.24
C CYS A 33 -26.01 12.84 5.31
N ASN A 34 -27.26 12.60 4.92
CA ASN A 34 -28.39 12.39 5.81
C ASN A 34 -28.12 11.35 6.90
N LYS A 35 -28.23 11.79 8.16
CA LYS A 35 -28.34 10.95 9.34
C LYS A 35 -29.59 10.09 9.19
N ASN A 36 -29.43 8.77 9.19
CA ASN A 36 -30.24 7.87 10.01
C ASN A 36 -29.62 6.46 9.96
N ASN A 37 -29.16 5.99 11.12
CA ASN A 37 -28.69 4.63 11.43
C ASN A 37 -27.39 4.17 10.75
N TYR A 38 -26.24 4.66 11.22
CA TYR A 38 -24.94 4.15 10.76
C TYR A 38 -23.96 4.00 11.94
N ASN A 39 -23.56 2.75 12.20
CA ASN A 39 -22.54 2.40 13.18
C ASN A 39 -21.15 2.75 12.62
N ALA A 40 -20.36 3.50 13.39
CA ALA A 40 -19.24 4.31 12.89
C ALA A 40 -17.94 3.55 12.54
N VAL A 41 -17.84 2.24 12.78
CA VAL A 41 -16.58 1.48 12.59
C VAL A 41 -16.60 0.62 11.31
N ASP A 42 -17.78 0.36 10.76
CA ASP A 42 -18.00 -0.62 9.69
C ASP A 42 -18.01 -0.01 8.27
N HIS A 43 -17.69 1.29 8.14
CA HIS A 43 -17.98 2.05 6.91
C HIS A 43 -16.82 2.83 6.31
N THR A 44 -15.68 3.01 6.97
CA THR A 44 -14.52 3.69 6.35
C THR A 44 -14.05 2.96 5.08
N TRP A 45 -14.33 1.66 4.94
CA TRP A 45 -14.02 0.88 3.74
C TRP A 45 -15.06 1.04 2.62
N ARG A 46 -16.37 1.07 2.93
CA ARG A 46 -17.44 1.22 1.93
C ARG A 46 -17.49 2.59 1.25
N PHE A 47 -16.85 3.60 1.83
CA PHE A 47 -16.73 4.93 1.20
C PHE A 47 -15.59 5.00 0.16
N ILE A 48 -14.75 3.97 0.04
CA ILE A 48 -13.74 3.86 -1.04
C ILE A 48 -14.38 3.21 -2.28
N THR A 49 -15.54 2.56 -2.16
CA THR A 49 -16.12 1.68 -3.20
C THR A 49 -17.16 2.34 -4.10
N THR A 50 -17.67 3.51 -3.75
CA THR A 50 -18.64 4.26 -4.56
C THR A 50 -18.12 5.67 -4.83
N ASN A 51 -18.24 6.12 -6.08
CA ASN A 51 -17.81 7.43 -6.56
C ASN A 51 -18.02 8.58 -5.55
N CYS A 52 -16.90 9.11 -5.02
CA CYS A 52 -16.73 10.30 -4.15
C CYS A 52 -16.58 10.03 -2.63
N THR A 53 -15.66 10.79 -2.00
CA THR A 53 -15.61 11.24 -0.58
C THR A 53 -14.68 10.64 0.51
N ILE A 54 -13.81 9.65 0.30
CA ILE A 54 -12.64 9.43 1.23
C ILE A 54 -11.32 9.98 0.69
N LEU A 55 -11.20 9.97 -0.64
CA LEU A 55 -10.12 10.63 -1.34
C LEU A 55 -10.02 12.10 -0.92
N ASP A 56 -11.15 12.80 -0.81
CA ASP A 56 -11.17 14.22 -0.45
C ASP A 56 -10.79 14.48 1.01
N PRO A 57 -11.28 13.80 2.07
CA PRO A 57 -10.82 14.01 3.44
C PRO A 57 -9.35 13.65 3.68
N PHE A 58 -8.84 12.56 3.09
CA PHE A 58 -7.41 12.22 3.21
C PHE A 58 -6.56 13.22 2.42
N LEU A 59 -6.96 13.59 1.20
CA LEU A 59 -6.33 14.67 0.46
C LEU A 59 -6.42 16.00 1.21
N ASN A 60 -7.56 16.36 1.79
CA ASN A 60 -7.75 17.58 2.57
C ASN A 60 -6.94 17.57 3.88
N LYS A 61 -6.77 16.40 4.52
CA LYS A 61 -5.88 16.18 5.67
C LYS A 61 -4.40 16.34 5.26
N LEU A 62 -4.02 15.87 4.08
CA LEU A 62 -2.68 16.03 3.50
C LEU A 62 -2.40 17.46 2.99
N ILE A 63 -3.42 18.14 2.45
CA ILE A 63 -3.30 19.45 1.80
C ILE A 63 -3.24 20.60 2.83
N GLY A 64 -3.93 20.47 3.97
CA GLY A 64 -3.98 21.52 5.00
C GLY A 64 -4.56 22.83 4.49
N SER A 65 -5.89 23.00 4.56
CA SER A 65 -6.64 24.19 4.10
C SER A 65 -6.49 24.54 2.60
N PRO A 66 -7.39 25.35 2.00
CA PRO A 66 -7.34 25.66 0.57
C PRO A 66 -6.11 26.50 0.25
N LEU A 67 -5.27 26.02 -0.66
CA LEU A 67 -4.07 26.72 -1.11
C LEU A 67 -4.44 28.00 -1.86
N GLN A 68 -3.76 29.10 -1.50
CA GLN A 68 -3.91 30.40 -2.16
C GLN A 68 -2.94 30.60 -3.34
N THR A 69 -2.22 29.57 -3.78
CA THR A 69 -1.23 29.66 -4.88
C THR A 69 -1.38 28.48 -5.83
N GLY A 70 -1.19 28.72 -7.14
CA GLY A 70 -1.48 27.80 -8.24
C GLY A 70 -0.62 26.54 -8.35
N ASP A 71 0.23 26.24 -7.37
CA ASP A 71 1.05 25.03 -7.33
C ASP A 71 0.41 24.00 -6.37
N LEU A 72 0.20 22.79 -6.86
CA LEU A 72 -0.35 21.68 -6.06
C LEU A 72 0.70 21.20 -5.05
N PRO A 73 0.34 20.80 -3.81
CA PRO A 73 1.29 20.25 -2.88
C PRO A 73 1.94 18.99 -3.48
N PRO A 74 3.21 18.73 -3.16
CA PRO A 74 3.95 17.55 -3.64
C PRO A 74 3.15 16.24 -3.57
N THR A 75 2.38 16.04 -2.50
CA THR A 75 1.55 14.85 -2.26
C THR A 75 0.34 14.76 -3.19
N VAL A 76 -0.28 15.89 -3.56
CA VAL A 76 -1.42 15.92 -4.49
C VAL A 76 -0.97 15.62 -5.91
N ALA A 77 0.20 16.16 -6.31
CA ALA A 77 0.79 15.87 -7.60
C ALA A 77 1.07 14.36 -7.74
N ILE A 78 1.61 13.73 -6.69
CA ILE A 78 1.87 12.29 -6.66
C ILE A 78 0.57 11.47 -6.69
N VAL A 79 -0.45 11.85 -5.92
CA VAL A 79 -1.75 11.16 -5.95
C VAL A 79 -2.35 11.17 -7.34
N ASN A 80 -2.38 12.33 -7.99
CA ASN A 80 -2.96 12.46 -9.32
C ASN A 80 -2.13 11.72 -10.37
N LEU A 81 -0.80 11.69 -10.21
CA LEU A 81 0.06 10.85 -11.02
C LEU A 81 -0.26 9.36 -10.84
N ALA A 82 -0.33 8.87 -9.60
CA ALA A 82 -0.62 7.47 -9.31
C ALA A 82 -1.99 7.06 -9.87
N LYS A 83 -3.01 7.93 -9.74
CA LYS A 83 -4.32 7.72 -10.38
C LYS A 83 -4.20 7.55 -11.90
N LYS A 84 -3.42 8.41 -12.55
CA LYS A 84 -3.23 8.37 -14.00
C LYS A 84 -2.46 7.13 -14.44
N ILE A 85 -1.39 6.77 -13.72
CA ILE A 85 -0.58 5.59 -14.02
C ILE A 85 -1.40 4.30 -13.87
N HIS A 86 -2.24 4.22 -12.83
CA HIS A 86 -2.97 3.02 -12.43
C HIS A 86 -4.46 3.05 -12.82
N GLU A 87 -4.87 3.90 -13.77
CA GLU A 87 -6.29 4.12 -14.12
C GLU A 87 -6.97 2.85 -14.69
N GLU A 88 -6.17 1.98 -15.32
CA GLU A 88 -6.61 0.72 -15.93
C GLU A 88 -6.37 -0.49 -15.02
N ASP A 89 -5.59 -0.34 -13.95
CA ASP A 89 -5.20 -1.46 -13.10
C ASP A 89 -6.34 -1.83 -12.15
N ARG A 90 -6.56 -3.13 -11.97
CA ARG A 90 -7.65 -3.69 -11.16
C ARG A 90 -7.15 -4.75 -10.19
N ARG A 91 -7.80 -4.85 -9.04
CA ARG A 91 -7.61 -5.94 -8.08
C ARG A 91 -8.18 -7.22 -8.65
N LYS A 92 -7.37 -8.29 -8.64
CA LYS A 92 -7.76 -9.60 -9.17
C LYS A 92 -9.03 -10.15 -8.50
N MET A 93 -9.18 -9.96 -7.19
CA MET A 93 -10.30 -10.51 -6.42
C MET A 93 -11.61 -9.79 -6.64
N THR A 94 -11.57 -8.46 -6.56
CA THR A 94 -12.78 -7.65 -6.45
C THR A 94 -13.12 -6.92 -7.74
N GLY A 95 -12.19 -6.88 -8.71
CA GLY A 95 -12.29 -6.03 -9.89
C GLY A 95 -12.25 -4.54 -9.57
N GLU A 96 -11.97 -4.15 -8.32
CA GLU A 96 -11.88 -2.75 -7.92
C GLU A 96 -10.61 -2.08 -8.45
N MET A 97 -10.62 -0.75 -8.55
CA MET A 97 -9.43 0.00 -8.99
C MET A 97 -8.23 -0.26 -8.07
N TYR A 98 -7.07 -0.56 -8.66
CA TYR A 98 -5.86 -0.89 -7.91
C TYR A 98 -5.39 0.27 -7.02
N ILE A 99 -5.67 1.51 -7.44
CA ILE A 99 -5.34 2.73 -6.69
C ILE A 99 -5.83 2.71 -5.23
N LYS A 100 -6.87 1.95 -4.89
CA LYS A 100 -7.34 1.79 -3.51
C LYS A 100 -6.29 1.17 -2.59
N HIS A 101 -5.59 0.15 -3.09
CA HIS A 101 -4.48 -0.48 -2.38
C HIS A 101 -3.37 0.52 -2.10
N LEU A 102 -2.97 1.24 -3.16
CA LEU A 102 -1.93 2.26 -3.10
C LEU A 102 -2.29 3.38 -2.11
N PHE A 103 -3.56 3.79 -2.08
CA PHE A 103 -4.07 4.76 -1.11
C PHE A 103 -3.95 4.27 0.33
N TYR A 104 -4.37 3.04 0.61
CA TYR A 104 -4.35 2.53 1.97
C TYR A 104 -2.91 2.31 2.46
N THR A 105 -2.04 1.76 1.61
CA THR A 105 -0.60 1.66 1.89
C THR A 105 0.00 3.03 2.17
N ALA A 106 -0.30 4.04 1.34
CA ALA A 106 0.21 5.40 1.54
C ALA A 106 -0.32 6.07 2.82
N TYR A 107 -1.59 5.83 3.19
CA TYR A 107 -2.15 6.29 4.46
C TYR A 107 -1.42 5.68 5.66
N LEU A 108 -1.17 4.37 5.64
CA LEU A 108 -0.43 3.68 6.70
C LEU A 108 1.00 4.24 6.80
N VAL A 109 1.70 4.44 5.69
CA VAL A 109 3.03 5.08 5.67
C VAL A 109 2.98 6.50 6.25
N ASP A 110 1.99 7.29 5.87
CA ASP A 110 1.84 8.67 6.36
C ASP A 110 1.68 8.75 7.88
N GLU A 111 0.91 7.82 8.47
CA GLU A 111 0.74 7.74 9.92
C GLU A 111 1.99 7.15 10.60
N MET A 112 2.59 6.08 10.07
CA MET A 112 3.82 5.48 10.60
C MET A 112 5.00 6.46 10.63
N THR A 113 5.12 7.30 9.61
CA THR A 113 6.21 8.29 9.50
C THR A 113 6.04 9.45 10.48
N LYS A 114 4.80 9.85 10.80
CA LYS A 114 4.53 10.82 11.88
C LYS A 114 4.94 10.29 13.24
N GLU A 115 4.61 9.04 13.54
CA GLU A 115 4.98 8.39 14.80
C GLU A 115 6.50 8.27 14.98
N LYS A 116 7.23 8.10 13.87
CA LYS A 116 8.70 8.04 13.85
C LYS A 116 9.38 9.40 13.73
N GLU A 117 8.62 10.49 13.81
CA GLU A 117 9.11 11.87 13.73
C GLU A 117 9.91 12.17 12.46
N TYR A 118 9.45 11.64 11.31
CA TYR A 118 10.08 11.93 10.02
C TYR A 118 9.97 13.42 9.70
N SER A 119 10.98 13.96 9.00
CA SER A 119 10.85 15.29 8.44
C SER A 119 9.70 15.32 7.41
N PHE A 120 9.12 16.49 7.18
CA PHE A 120 8.05 16.63 6.17
C PHE A 120 8.49 16.14 4.78
N GLU A 121 9.76 16.37 4.41
CA GLU A 121 10.34 15.88 3.16
C GLU A 121 10.40 14.35 3.13
N GLN A 122 10.84 13.72 4.22
CA GLN A 122 10.91 12.27 4.36
C GLN A 122 9.53 11.61 4.32
N GLN A 123 8.56 12.21 5.00
CA GLN A 123 7.17 11.77 4.97
C GLN A 123 6.61 11.83 3.55
N ASN A 124 6.78 12.95 2.85
CA ASN A 124 6.33 13.05 1.45
C ASN A 124 7.01 12.01 0.56
N LEU A 125 8.31 11.81 0.73
CA LEU A 125 9.07 10.84 -0.05
C LEU A 125 8.55 9.41 0.19
N ALA A 126 8.30 9.05 1.45
CA ALA A 126 7.77 7.74 1.82
C ALA A 126 6.35 7.53 1.27
N THR A 127 5.46 8.51 1.44
CA THR A 127 4.11 8.50 0.87
C THR A 127 4.15 8.38 -0.65
N ALA A 128 5.10 9.04 -1.31
CA ALA A 128 5.24 8.96 -2.75
C ALA A 128 5.67 7.57 -3.24
N VAL A 129 6.63 6.95 -2.55
CA VAL A 129 7.02 5.56 -2.81
C VAL A 129 5.83 4.62 -2.60
N ALA A 130 5.06 4.80 -1.52
CA ALA A 130 3.88 3.98 -1.26
C ALA A 130 2.82 4.05 -2.38
N PHE A 131 2.61 5.23 -2.96
CA PHE A 131 1.69 5.39 -4.10
C PHE A 131 2.19 4.77 -5.40
N LEU A 132 3.49 4.50 -5.54
CA LEU A 132 4.12 4.12 -6.80
C LEU A 132 4.87 2.78 -6.73
N HIS A 133 4.86 2.10 -5.59
CA HIS A 133 5.71 0.93 -5.33
C HIS A 133 5.49 -0.23 -6.31
N ASP A 134 4.26 -0.39 -6.82
CA ASP A 134 3.90 -1.43 -7.77
C ASP A 134 3.97 -0.99 -9.24
N THR A 135 4.33 0.26 -9.54
CA THR A 135 4.25 0.79 -10.90
C THR A 135 5.09 -0.01 -11.89
N ILE A 136 6.34 -0.33 -11.56
CA ILE A 136 7.22 -1.11 -12.45
C ILE A 136 6.69 -2.54 -12.61
N GLU A 137 6.27 -3.19 -11.52
CA GLU A 137 5.71 -4.56 -11.57
C GLU A 137 4.46 -4.63 -12.45
N LEU A 138 3.52 -3.69 -12.29
CA LEU A 138 2.26 -3.69 -13.04
C LEU A 138 2.45 -3.32 -14.50
N LYS A 139 3.43 -2.48 -14.84
CA LYS A 139 3.80 -2.23 -16.24
C LYS A 139 4.38 -3.49 -16.88
N ARG A 140 5.37 -4.14 -16.25
CA ARG A 140 5.98 -5.39 -16.78
C ARG A 140 4.98 -6.49 -17.10
N LYS A 141 3.88 -6.58 -16.34
CA LYS A 141 2.81 -7.55 -16.59
C LYS A 141 2.01 -7.30 -17.87
N ARG A 142 2.16 -6.14 -18.52
CA ARG A 142 1.53 -5.83 -19.81
C ARG A 142 2.49 -6.24 -20.94
N ILE A 143 1.96 -6.94 -21.95
CA ILE A 143 2.73 -7.53 -23.05
C ILE A 143 3.64 -6.52 -23.77
N ASP A 144 3.19 -5.27 -23.88
CA ASP A 144 3.87 -4.18 -24.57
C ASP A 144 4.97 -3.50 -23.74
N THR A 145 5.11 -3.84 -22.46
CA THR A 145 6.06 -3.20 -21.53
C THR A 145 6.80 -4.21 -20.64
N ALA A 146 7.03 -5.43 -21.13
CA ALA A 146 7.70 -6.49 -20.38
C ALA A 146 9.14 -6.15 -19.92
N ASP A 147 9.84 -5.30 -20.67
CA ASP A 147 11.20 -4.83 -20.37
C ASP A 147 11.23 -3.52 -19.56
N TYR A 148 10.07 -2.99 -19.15
CA TYR A 148 9.96 -1.71 -18.43
C TYR A 148 10.87 -1.66 -17.21
N ASP A 149 11.75 -0.66 -17.14
CA ASP A 149 12.79 -0.60 -16.12
C ASP A 149 12.76 0.68 -15.26
N VAL A 150 13.79 0.86 -14.44
CA VAL A 150 13.93 2.02 -13.56
C VAL A 150 14.13 3.32 -14.32
N LYS A 151 14.75 3.28 -15.50
CA LYS A 151 15.00 4.44 -16.35
C LYS A 151 13.72 4.87 -17.05
N ASP A 152 12.94 3.90 -17.53
CA ASP A 152 11.60 4.17 -18.06
C ASP A 152 10.68 4.77 -17.00
N PHE A 153 10.72 4.22 -15.79
CA PHE A 153 9.96 4.76 -14.66
C PHE A 153 10.41 6.17 -14.27
N TYR A 154 11.71 6.42 -14.16
CA TYR A 154 12.24 7.76 -13.92
C TYR A 154 11.77 8.75 -15.00
N ASN A 155 11.88 8.38 -16.28
CA ASN A 155 11.40 9.21 -17.39
C ASN A 155 9.89 9.46 -17.32
N LEU A 156 9.10 8.47 -16.93
CA LEU A 156 7.65 8.61 -16.71
C LEU A 156 7.38 9.65 -15.61
N LEU A 157 8.07 9.58 -14.46
CA LEU A 157 7.91 10.56 -13.38
C LEU A 157 8.27 11.99 -13.83
N MET A 158 9.32 12.12 -14.64
CA MET A 158 9.82 13.41 -15.12
C MET A 158 8.91 14.05 -16.18
N THR A 159 8.20 13.25 -16.97
CA THR A 159 7.47 13.71 -18.17
C THR A 159 5.96 13.69 -18.03
N THR A 160 5.41 12.97 -17.05
CA THR A 160 3.95 12.86 -16.92
C THR A 160 3.36 14.18 -16.45
N ASP A 161 2.66 14.82 -17.37
CA ASP A 161 1.85 16.00 -17.07
C ASP A 161 0.58 15.59 -16.32
N VAL A 162 0.35 16.27 -15.20
CA VAL A 162 -0.81 16.17 -14.34
C VAL A 162 -1.42 17.57 -14.22
N ASN A 163 -2.47 17.82 -15.01
CA ASN A 163 -3.20 19.09 -15.04
C ASN A 163 -2.35 20.33 -15.38
N GLY A 164 -1.41 20.21 -16.32
CA GLY A 164 -0.53 21.29 -16.78
C GLY A 164 0.73 21.47 -15.93
N SER A 165 1.03 20.51 -15.04
CA SER A 165 2.21 20.51 -14.18
C SER A 165 2.82 19.10 -14.12
N THR A 166 4.14 19.02 -14.26
CA THR A 166 4.89 17.76 -14.06
C THR A 166 5.33 17.63 -12.61
N LEU A 167 5.72 16.42 -12.18
CA LEU A 167 6.31 16.26 -10.84
C LEU A 167 7.54 17.15 -10.63
N LEU A 168 8.30 17.44 -11.69
CA LEU A 168 9.46 18.33 -11.65
C LEU A 168 9.17 19.75 -11.19
N ASN A 169 7.93 20.22 -11.38
CA ASN A 169 7.55 21.54 -10.90
C ASN A 169 7.38 21.55 -9.36
N ASN A 170 7.24 20.38 -8.74
CA ASN A 170 6.91 20.22 -7.32
C ASN A 170 7.98 19.47 -6.51
N TRP A 171 8.94 18.83 -7.18
CA TRP A 171 9.94 17.96 -6.57
C TRP A 171 11.32 18.19 -7.17
N GLU A 172 12.35 18.22 -6.30
CA GLU A 172 13.73 18.23 -6.76
C GLU A 172 14.04 16.94 -7.56
N PRO A 173 14.81 17.02 -8.67
CA PRO A 173 15.22 15.84 -9.44
C PRO A 173 15.87 14.74 -8.60
N LYS A 174 16.56 15.12 -7.52
CA LYS A 174 17.14 14.21 -6.54
C LYS A 174 16.09 13.31 -5.89
N ASN A 175 14.96 13.86 -5.47
CA ASN A 175 13.90 13.09 -4.83
C ASN A 175 13.14 12.22 -5.84
N ILE A 176 12.96 12.69 -7.07
CA ILE A 176 12.42 11.86 -8.17
C ILE A 176 13.33 10.64 -8.41
N LYS A 177 14.65 10.85 -8.45
CA LYS A 177 15.62 9.76 -8.55
C LYS A 177 15.52 8.80 -7.37
N LYS A 178 15.42 9.28 -6.13
CA LYS A 178 15.23 8.42 -4.94
C LYS A 178 13.97 7.55 -5.08
N ILE A 179 12.83 8.14 -5.48
CA ILE A 179 11.58 7.40 -5.71
C ILE A 179 11.82 6.28 -6.72
N SER A 180 12.44 6.59 -7.87
CA SER A 180 12.70 5.60 -8.92
C SER A 180 13.54 4.42 -8.43
N ILE A 181 14.62 4.69 -7.68
CA ILE A 181 15.47 3.62 -7.13
C ILE A 181 14.72 2.79 -6.09
N MET A 182 13.96 3.41 -5.18
CA MET A 182 13.20 2.70 -4.16
C MET A 182 12.11 1.80 -4.76
N VAL A 183 11.30 2.32 -5.68
CA VAL A 183 10.28 1.54 -6.40
C VAL A 183 10.93 0.38 -7.16
N SER A 184 12.08 0.63 -7.79
CA SER A 184 12.85 -0.40 -8.49
C SER A 184 13.40 -1.49 -7.57
N LEU A 185 13.80 -1.18 -6.33
CA LEU A 185 14.21 -2.18 -5.33
C LEU A 185 13.03 -2.99 -4.81
N MET A 186 11.89 -2.34 -4.63
CA MET A 186 10.65 -2.98 -4.18
C MET A 186 10.01 -3.88 -5.23
N THR A 187 10.38 -3.70 -6.51
CA THR A 187 9.89 -4.51 -7.62
C THR A 187 10.77 -5.74 -7.83
N PRO A 188 10.26 -6.97 -7.60
CA PRO A 188 11.03 -8.17 -7.86
C PRO A 188 11.34 -8.33 -9.37
N PRO A 189 12.34 -9.14 -9.74
CA PRO A 189 12.56 -9.56 -11.12
C PRO A 189 11.29 -10.16 -11.72
N ASP A 190 11.09 -9.98 -13.03
CA ASP A 190 9.91 -10.50 -13.71
C ASP A 190 9.80 -12.03 -13.52
N LYS A 191 8.62 -12.52 -13.16
CA LYS A 191 8.38 -13.92 -12.82
C LYS A 191 7.66 -14.59 -13.99
N SER A 192 8.06 -15.81 -14.34
CA SER A 192 7.26 -16.63 -15.23
C SER A 192 5.88 -16.89 -14.58
N ILE A 193 4.83 -16.87 -15.39
CA ILE A 193 3.42 -17.00 -14.95
C ILE A 193 3.18 -18.34 -14.22
N GLU A 194 4.04 -19.35 -14.44
CA GLU A 194 3.88 -20.73 -13.97
C GLU A 194 4.81 -21.14 -12.81
N THR A 195 5.09 -20.25 -11.85
CA THR A 195 5.86 -20.67 -10.65
C THR A 195 5.03 -21.64 -9.78
N PRO A 196 5.53 -22.83 -9.42
CA PRO A 196 4.90 -23.73 -8.44
C PRO A 196 4.68 -23.05 -7.07
N ALA A 197 3.73 -23.54 -6.26
CA ALA A 197 3.36 -22.91 -4.99
C ALA A 197 4.55 -22.77 -4.01
N ASP A 198 5.32 -23.84 -3.79
CA ASP A 198 6.47 -23.82 -2.88
C ASP A 198 7.57 -22.84 -3.34
N GLU A 199 7.84 -22.80 -4.64
CA GLU A 199 8.81 -21.87 -5.22
C GLU A 199 8.30 -20.43 -5.11
N TRP A 200 7.00 -20.20 -5.32
CA TRP A 200 6.39 -18.89 -5.13
C TRP A 200 6.48 -18.41 -3.67
N HIS A 201 6.22 -19.29 -2.70
CA HIS A 201 6.40 -19.02 -1.27
C HIS A 201 7.83 -18.64 -0.94
N ASN A 202 8.81 -19.43 -1.41
CA ASN A 202 10.22 -19.15 -1.18
C ASN A 202 10.63 -17.80 -1.77
N ILE A 203 10.25 -17.49 -3.01
CA ILE A 203 10.59 -16.19 -3.60
C ILE A 203 9.90 -15.05 -2.83
N LYS A 204 8.61 -15.17 -2.47
CA LYS A 204 7.90 -14.12 -1.71
C LYS A 204 8.46 -13.95 -0.30
N ARG A 205 9.02 -15.00 0.28
CA ARG A 205 9.75 -14.98 1.55
C ARG A 205 11.08 -14.26 1.38
N GLU A 206 11.91 -14.67 0.42
CA GLU A 206 13.21 -14.06 0.11
C GLU A 206 13.07 -12.58 -0.24
N ASP A 207 12.12 -12.21 -1.10
CA ASP A 207 11.80 -10.82 -1.47
C ASP A 207 11.49 -9.99 -0.20
N PHE A 208 10.66 -10.53 0.71
CA PHE A 208 10.31 -9.86 1.95
C PHE A 208 11.51 -9.70 2.88
N TYR A 209 12.27 -10.76 3.15
CA TYR A 209 13.43 -10.69 4.03
C TYR A 209 14.54 -9.79 3.46
N PHE A 210 14.73 -9.79 2.14
CA PHE A 210 15.63 -8.85 1.46
C PHE A 210 15.24 -7.41 1.76
N LEU A 211 13.97 -7.04 1.53
CA LEU A 211 13.50 -5.67 1.75
C LEU A 211 13.54 -5.26 3.23
N MET A 212 13.16 -6.16 4.14
CA MET A 212 13.21 -5.89 5.57
C MET A 212 14.64 -5.70 6.10
N ASN A 213 15.62 -6.35 5.47
CA ASN A 213 17.04 -6.27 5.85
C ASN A 213 17.88 -5.43 4.87
N ILE A 214 17.25 -4.65 4.00
CA ILE A 214 17.95 -3.92 2.96
C ILE A 214 18.98 -2.95 3.55
N THR A 215 20.19 -2.93 3.00
CA THR A 215 21.32 -2.11 3.48
C THR A 215 21.52 -0.89 2.59
N LYS A 216 22.20 0.14 3.11
CA LYS A 216 22.55 1.32 2.31
C LYS A 216 23.46 0.96 1.13
N GLU A 217 24.33 -0.05 1.28
CA GLU A 217 25.20 -0.57 0.22
C GLU A 217 24.37 -1.12 -0.95
N GLN A 218 23.34 -1.93 -0.67
CA GLN A 218 22.45 -2.46 -1.71
C GLN A 218 21.67 -1.35 -2.44
N VAL A 219 21.27 -0.29 -1.71
CA VAL A 219 20.65 0.88 -2.35
C VAL A 219 21.65 1.61 -3.25
N ARG A 220 22.91 1.76 -2.80
CA ARG A 220 23.99 2.38 -3.58
C ARG A 220 24.26 1.60 -4.87
N GLU A 221 24.40 0.27 -4.77
CA GLU A 221 24.59 -0.63 -5.90
C GLU A 221 23.45 -0.48 -6.92
N ARG A 222 22.19 -0.46 -6.46
CA ARG A 222 21.05 -0.23 -7.37
C ARG A 222 21.10 1.12 -8.05
N ASN A 223 21.49 2.17 -7.33
CA ASN A 223 21.66 3.50 -7.89
C ASN A 223 22.76 3.51 -8.98
N GLU A 224 23.89 2.83 -8.76
CA GLU A 224 24.97 2.70 -9.74
C GLU A 224 24.54 1.91 -10.99
N MET A 225 23.68 0.90 -10.82
CA MET A 225 23.13 0.13 -11.94
C MET A 225 22.04 0.87 -12.73
N SER A 226 21.50 1.97 -12.21
CA SER A 226 20.34 2.65 -12.80
C SER A 226 20.67 3.52 -14.02
N ASP A 227 21.95 3.82 -14.27
CA ASP A 227 22.39 4.73 -15.35
C ASP A 227 21.73 6.13 -15.27
N LEU A 228 21.26 6.52 -14.07
CA LEU A 228 20.69 7.85 -13.78
C LEU A 228 21.81 8.83 -13.39
N ASP A 229 22.87 8.86 -14.19
CA ASP A 229 24.24 9.31 -13.83
C ASP A 229 24.42 10.78 -13.48
N ARG A 230 23.41 11.62 -13.71
CA ARG A 230 23.57 13.08 -13.55
C ARG A 230 23.38 13.59 -12.13
N ILE A 231 22.80 12.80 -11.23
CA ILE A 231 22.46 13.24 -9.87
C ILE A 231 23.16 12.36 -8.85
N GLN A 232 24.09 12.94 -8.09
CA GLN A 232 24.79 12.25 -7.01
C GLN A 232 23.91 12.18 -5.75
N LEU A 233 23.83 10.99 -5.15
CA LEU A 233 23.18 10.76 -3.86
C LEU A 233 24.25 10.63 -2.77
N SER A 234 23.96 11.18 -1.60
CA SER A 234 24.84 11.14 -0.43
C SER A 234 24.63 9.85 0.38
N GLU A 235 25.56 9.55 1.29
CA GLU A 235 25.42 8.42 2.23
C GLU A 235 24.15 8.50 3.10
N ASN A 236 23.71 9.71 3.43
CA ASN A 236 22.47 9.88 4.19
C ASN A 236 21.24 9.55 3.34
N ASP A 237 21.26 9.84 2.04
CA ASP A 237 20.17 9.49 1.14
C ASP A 237 19.99 7.97 1.04
N PHE A 238 21.08 7.21 0.96
CA PHE A 238 21.00 5.75 0.91
C PHE A 238 20.46 5.13 2.20
N LYS A 239 20.83 5.68 3.36
CA LYS A 239 20.29 5.25 4.66
C LYS A 239 18.80 5.55 4.78
N GLU A 240 18.40 6.76 4.40
CA GLU A 240 17.01 7.19 4.38
C GLU A 240 16.16 6.30 3.48
N MET A 241 16.62 6.05 2.25
CA MET A 241 15.92 5.18 1.30
C MET A 241 15.75 3.75 1.83
N ALA A 242 16.80 3.17 2.42
CA ALA A 242 16.71 1.84 3.01
C ALA A 242 15.65 1.78 4.12
N GLN A 243 15.56 2.83 4.96
CA GLN A 243 14.56 2.90 5.99
C GLN A 243 13.14 3.08 5.43
N ILE A 244 12.95 3.97 4.44
CA ILE A 244 11.67 4.20 3.79
C ILE A 244 11.16 2.91 3.12
N ILE A 245 12.02 2.16 2.42
CA ILE A 245 11.66 0.89 1.78
C ILE A 245 11.07 -0.10 2.79
N ARG A 246 11.71 -0.25 3.97
CA ARG A 246 11.21 -1.13 5.04
C ARG A 246 9.84 -0.69 5.54
N ASP A 247 9.67 0.62 5.76
CA ASP A 247 8.44 1.17 6.29
C ASP A 247 7.28 1.03 5.31
N VAL A 248 7.52 1.30 4.02
CA VAL A 248 6.53 1.05 2.97
C VAL A 248 6.22 -0.44 2.88
N LYS A 249 7.20 -1.33 3.02
CA LYS A 249 6.97 -2.78 2.97
C LYS A 249 6.11 -3.27 4.14
N ILE A 250 6.31 -2.73 5.34
CA ILE A 250 5.43 -3.05 6.49
C ILE A 250 4.00 -2.60 6.20
N ALA A 251 3.83 -1.34 5.76
CA ALA A 251 2.52 -0.79 5.42
C ALA A 251 1.81 -1.58 4.31
N GLU A 252 2.53 -2.03 3.28
CA GLU A 252 2.00 -2.86 2.19
C GLU A 252 1.48 -4.22 2.71
N VAL A 253 2.19 -4.85 3.65
CA VAL A 253 1.76 -6.12 4.24
C VAL A 253 0.51 -5.92 5.11
N LEU A 254 0.48 -4.85 5.92
CA LEU A 254 -0.69 -4.47 6.71
C LEU A 254 -1.90 -4.21 5.80
N ALA A 255 -1.69 -3.48 4.71
CA ALA A 255 -2.72 -3.20 3.72
C ALA A 255 -3.30 -4.47 3.11
N ASN A 256 -2.43 -5.35 2.60
CA ASN A 256 -2.85 -6.60 1.99
C ASN A 256 -3.56 -7.53 2.98
N LEU A 257 -3.11 -7.60 4.24
CA LEU A 257 -3.76 -8.40 5.28
C LEU A 257 -5.19 -7.92 5.51
N ARG A 258 -5.35 -6.61 5.74
CA ARG A 258 -6.65 -6.01 6.02
C ARG A 258 -7.62 -6.17 4.86
N GLU A 259 -7.15 -5.94 3.64
CA GLU A 259 -7.97 -6.11 2.43
C GLU A 259 -8.39 -7.57 2.24
N THR A 260 -7.50 -8.52 2.52
CA THR A 260 -7.83 -9.95 2.45
C THR A 260 -8.87 -10.34 3.51
N ALA A 261 -8.75 -9.81 4.73
CA ALA A 261 -9.72 -10.04 5.79
C ALA A 261 -11.10 -9.47 5.43
N ASP A 262 -11.15 -8.26 4.85
CA ASP A 262 -12.39 -7.67 4.35
C ASP A 262 -13.01 -8.53 3.22
N ASP A 263 -12.22 -8.94 2.23
CA ASP A 263 -12.71 -9.77 1.13
C ASP A 263 -13.28 -11.11 1.62
N VAL A 264 -12.69 -11.72 2.65
CA VAL A 264 -13.23 -12.91 3.33
C VAL A 264 -14.56 -12.61 4.03
N MET A 265 -14.61 -11.55 4.84
CA MET A 265 -15.82 -11.16 5.58
C MET A 265 -17.02 -10.92 4.65
N TRP A 266 -16.76 -10.41 3.45
CA TRP A 266 -17.79 -10.15 2.44
C TRP A 266 -17.99 -11.30 1.45
N SER A 267 -17.35 -12.45 1.66
CA SER A 267 -17.43 -13.62 0.78
C SER A 267 -17.06 -13.31 -0.67
N ARG A 268 -16.15 -12.35 -0.87
CA ARG A 268 -15.52 -12.03 -2.16
C ARG A 268 -14.29 -12.90 -2.41
N ASP A 269 -13.67 -13.36 -1.32
CA ASP A 269 -12.60 -14.33 -1.33
C ASP A 269 -13.16 -15.72 -0.98
N GLY A 270 -13.07 -16.67 -1.92
CA GLY A 270 -13.60 -18.02 -1.73
C GLY A 270 -14.07 -18.67 -3.04
N HIS A 271 -13.52 -19.86 -3.30
CA HIS A 271 -13.85 -20.79 -4.39
C HIS A 271 -13.64 -20.31 -5.84
N ASP A 272 -12.47 -20.67 -6.38
CA ASP A 272 -12.20 -21.05 -7.79
C ASP A 272 -12.82 -20.21 -8.91
N ASN A 273 -12.56 -18.89 -8.98
CA ASN A 273 -13.05 -18.08 -10.11
C ASN A 273 -11.98 -17.27 -10.87
N PHE A 274 -10.70 -17.36 -10.52
CA PHE A 274 -9.65 -16.63 -11.24
C PHE A 274 -8.45 -17.53 -11.56
N PRO A 275 -8.20 -17.87 -12.84
CA PRO A 275 -7.14 -18.81 -13.24
C PRO A 275 -5.71 -18.37 -12.87
N ASP A 276 -5.49 -17.07 -12.65
CA ASP A 276 -4.17 -16.51 -12.32
C ASP A 276 -4.01 -16.11 -10.85
N MET A 277 -4.78 -16.74 -9.96
CA MET A 277 -4.82 -16.43 -8.53
C MET A 277 -4.15 -17.54 -7.70
N ARG A 278 -3.39 -17.14 -6.68
CA ARG A 278 -2.86 -18.07 -5.68
C ARG A 278 -3.94 -18.46 -4.67
N ASP A 279 -3.89 -19.71 -4.20
CA ASP A 279 -4.83 -20.24 -3.22
C ASP A 279 -4.87 -19.34 -1.97
N PHE A 280 -6.06 -19.19 -1.39
CA PHE A 280 -6.27 -18.51 -0.12
C PHE A 280 -5.38 -19.08 0.99
N LYS A 281 -5.24 -20.41 1.08
CA LYS A 281 -4.38 -21.07 2.08
C LYS A 281 -2.92 -20.62 1.97
N ASP A 282 -2.42 -20.48 0.75
CA ASP A 282 -1.06 -20.01 0.50
C ASP A 282 -0.89 -18.54 0.92
N ARG A 283 -1.84 -17.67 0.55
CA ARG A 283 -1.79 -16.26 0.97
C ARG A 283 -1.86 -16.11 2.49
N HIS A 284 -2.72 -16.86 3.15
CA HIS A 284 -2.84 -16.86 4.61
C HIS A 284 -1.54 -17.33 5.30
N GLN A 285 -0.90 -18.40 4.80
CA GLN A 285 0.37 -18.86 5.33
C GLN A 285 1.47 -17.78 5.19
N MET A 286 1.50 -17.07 4.06
CA MET A 286 2.43 -15.94 3.87
C MET A 286 2.22 -14.81 4.88
N PHE A 287 0.96 -14.49 5.24
CA PHE A 287 0.70 -13.50 6.29
C PHE A 287 1.22 -13.95 7.65
N LYS A 288 1.03 -15.23 8.03
CA LYS A 288 1.57 -15.78 9.29
C LYS A 288 3.09 -15.60 9.38
N GLU A 289 3.81 -15.96 8.33
CA GLU A 289 5.28 -15.86 8.31
C GLU A 289 5.76 -14.41 8.43
N ARG A 290 5.11 -13.47 7.73
CA ARG A 290 5.47 -12.04 7.77
C ARG A 290 5.17 -11.39 9.10
N ILE A 291 4.03 -11.73 9.71
CA ILE A 291 3.63 -11.18 11.02
C ILE A 291 4.52 -11.72 12.14
N GLN A 292 4.94 -12.99 12.07
CA GLN A 292 5.94 -13.53 12.99
C GLN A 292 7.25 -12.73 12.94
N HIS A 293 7.67 -12.32 11.73
CA HIS A 293 8.82 -11.43 11.58
C HIS A 293 8.56 -10.04 12.19
N PHE A 294 7.36 -9.49 11.99
CA PHE A 294 6.97 -8.22 12.60
C PHE A 294 6.92 -8.24 14.12
N GLY A 295 6.62 -9.38 14.74
CA GLY A 295 6.72 -9.55 16.20
C GLY A 295 8.14 -9.34 16.76
N SER A 296 9.17 -9.38 15.90
CA SER A 296 10.55 -9.01 16.26
C SER A 296 10.87 -7.53 16.05
N LEU A 297 9.96 -6.77 15.43
CA LEU A 297 10.07 -5.34 15.19
C LEU A 297 9.26 -4.57 16.24
N SER A 298 9.78 -3.45 16.73
CA SER A 298 9.03 -2.55 17.61
C SER A 298 7.98 -1.75 16.81
N LEU A 299 6.90 -2.40 16.43
CA LEU A 299 5.73 -1.76 15.82
C LEU A 299 4.81 -1.17 16.89
N ASN A 300 4.04 -0.15 16.51
CA ASN A 300 3.01 0.44 17.35
C ASN A 300 1.97 -0.61 17.75
N GLU A 301 1.57 -0.62 19.02
CA GLU A 301 0.59 -1.55 19.59
C GLU A 301 -0.74 -1.55 18.81
N LEU A 302 -1.14 -0.42 18.22
CA LEU A 302 -2.34 -0.32 17.39
C LEU A 302 -2.25 -1.13 16.10
N TYR A 303 -1.10 -1.09 15.42
CA TYR A 303 -0.90 -1.89 14.21
C TYR A 303 -0.85 -3.38 14.54
N VAL A 304 -0.23 -3.74 15.68
CA VAL A 304 -0.19 -5.12 16.16
C VAL A 304 -1.59 -5.63 16.46
N ALA A 305 -2.40 -4.87 17.20
CA ALA A 305 -3.77 -5.26 17.52
C ALA A 305 -4.65 -5.42 16.25
N GLN A 306 -4.48 -4.54 15.26
CA GLN A 306 -5.20 -4.66 13.99
C GLN A 306 -4.76 -5.90 13.20
N MET A 307 -3.47 -6.20 13.15
CA MET A 307 -2.97 -7.43 12.52
C MET A 307 -3.53 -8.69 13.17
N ASP A 308 -3.56 -8.73 14.50
CA ASP A 308 -4.08 -9.87 15.25
C ASP A 308 -5.57 -10.09 14.96
N ALA A 309 -6.36 -9.00 14.93
CA ALA A 309 -7.78 -9.05 14.60
C ALA A 309 -8.03 -9.53 13.16
N ASP A 310 -7.29 -9.00 12.18
CA ASP A 310 -7.41 -9.43 10.78
C ASP A 310 -6.96 -10.89 10.60
N MET A 311 -5.89 -11.32 11.28
CA MET A 311 -5.45 -12.72 11.28
C MET A 311 -6.47 -13.66 11.91
N GLN A 312 -7.18 -13.23 12.95
CA GLN A 312 -8.24 -14.03 13.55
C GLN A 312 -9.36 -14.32 12.53
N ILE A 313 -9.79 -13.30 11.78
CA ILE A 313 -10.78 -13.45 10.70
C ILE A 313 -10.32 -14.50 9.67
N LEU A 314 -9.05 -14.41 9.23
CA LEU A 314 -8.52 -15.37 8.25
C LEU A 314 -8.40 -16.79 8.81
N ASN A 315 -8.02 -16.94 10.09
CA ASN A 315 -7.94 -18.25 10.74
C ASN A 315 -9.31 -18.92 10.86
N ASP A 316 -10.35 -18.17 11.24
CA ASP A 316 -11.72 -18.68 11.37
C ASP A 316 -12.27 -19.15 10.02
N PHE A 317 -11.89 -18.49 8.92
CA PHE A 317 -12.28 -18.90 7.57
C PHE A 317 -11.57 -20.18 7.08
N VAL A 318 -10.32 -20.44 7.47
CA VAL A 318 -9.64 -21.71 7.13
C VAL A 318 -10.13 -22.88 8.00
N GLY A 319 -10.55 -22.61 9.24
CA GLY A 319 -10.95 -23.62 10.21
C GLY A 319 -12.42 -24.07 10.15
N GLY A 320 -13.27 -23.35 9.41
CA GLY A 320 -14.68 -23.67 9.15
C GLY A 320 -14.88 -24.52 7.91
#